data_AF-A0A5P8K3E4-F1
#
_entry.id   AF-A0A5P8K3E4-F1
#
_cell.length_a   1.000
_cell.length_b   1.000
_cell.length_c   1.000
_cell.angle_alpha   90.00
_cell.angle_beta   90.00
_cell.angle_gamma   90.00
#
_symmetry.space_group_name_H-M   'P 1'
#
loop_
_entity.id
_entity.type
_entity.pdbx_description
1 polymer ?
#
loop_
_entity_poly.entity_id
_entity_poly.type
_entity_poly.pdbx_seq_one_letter_code
_entity_poly.pdbx_strand_id
1 'polypeptide(L)'
;MGNLWIGPPGSMYEIDQAAKSFDRTADLGVSEFKSLGGRVTVTRNLAPVRRVKLSWDLLPPAHARALDRIARRADSSLAPTVFLVDPASGNVLTAGQALGRGVAKATDITGLAQWFTTSTGAVTESTTAAGAFTFTAADVNSAVAWRCAGTVGNFPVSPGLQVSFRAPTAIAALSTESVGLDFKGPTGTYLSTVSATGPLVTGTAPAGAAFVTPTARPGTAGAYSLAGACLTYGGTAAEGVPGDGLPPMAVTGYSDTPGRPLPFRNFGLDLVEVSSAAG
;
A
#
# COMPACT_ATOMS: atom_id res chain seq x y z
N MET A 1 -8.67 5.01 16.55
CA MET A 1 -7.46 4.89 15.72
C MET A 1 -7.21 3.42 15.51
N GLY A 2 -6.87 2.99 14.29
CA GLY A 2 -6.54 1.59 14.01
C GLY A 2 -5.22 1.17 14.67
N ASN A 3 -4.92 -0.12 14.62
CA ASN A 3 -3.64 -0.67 15.09
C ASN A 3 -2.58 -0.54 14.00
N LEU A 4 -1.31 -0.37 14.39
CA LEU A 4 -0.19 -0.37 13.47
C LEU A 4 0.17 -1.82 13.14
N TRP A 5 0.40 -2.15 11.87
CA TRP A 5 0.99 -3.43 11.51
C TRP A 5 2.35 -3.23 10.87
N ILE A 6 3.35 -3.99 11.31
CA ILE A 6 4.69 -3.91 10.75
C ILE A 6 5.30 -5.30 10.58
N GLY A 7 5.99 -5.49 9.46
CA GLY A 7 6.76 -6.71 9.20
C GLY A 7 6.68 -7.16 7.76
N PRO A 8 7.22 -8.35 7.47
CA PRO A 8 7.15 -8.94 6.14
C PRO A 8 5.74 -9.46 5.83
N PRO A 9 5.38 -9.62 4.55
CA PRO A 9 4.08 -10.16 4.13
C PRO A 9 3.82 -11.54 4.75
N GLY A 10 2.61 -11.77 5.26
CA GLY A 10 2.18 -13.01 5.91
C GLY A 10 2.63 -13.19 7.35
N SER A 11 3.47 -12.29 7.86
CA SER A 11 3.95 -12.32 9.25
C SER A 11 4.10 -10.90 9.82
N MET A 12 3.22 -10.00 9.37
CA MET A 12 3.15 -8.65 9.95
C MET A 12 2.60 -8.78 11.36
N TYR A 13 3.20 -8.03 12.27
CA TYR A 13 2.86 -8.02 13.68
C TYR A 13 2.02 -6.80 14.00
N GLU A 14 0.92 -7.01 14.71
CA GLU A 14 0.02 -5.96 15.17
C GLU A 14 0.57 -5.32 16.45
N ILE A 15 0.58 -4.00 16.45
CA ILE A 15 0.88 -3.16 17.61
C ILE A 15 -0.37 -2.32 17.87
N ASP A 16 -1.08 -2.72 18.91
CA ASP A 16 -2.30 -2.05 19.40
C ASP A 16 -2.00 -0.78 20.22
N GLN A 17 -0.72 -0.56 20.55
CA GLN A 17 -0.25 0.67 21.18
C GLN A 17 0.23 1.70 20.15
N ALA A 18 -0.42 2.86 20.13
CA ALA A 18 0.01 3.99 19.31
C ALA A 18 1.45 4.43 19.66
N ALA A 19 2.24 4.76 18.64
CA ALA A 19 3.55 5.35 18.82
C ALA A 19 3.42 6.74 19.46
N LYS A 20 4.29 7.05 20.42
CA LYS A 20 4.39 8.40 21.03
C LYS A 20 4.79 9.44 20.00
N SER A 21 5.68 9.06 19.08
CA SER A 21 6.06 9.87 17.94
C SER A 21 5.92 9.04 16.68
N PHE A 22 5.23 9.62 15.71
CA PHE A 22 5.08 9.09 14.37
C PHE A 22 5.44 10.22 13.40
N ASP A 23 6.69 10.22 12.94
CA ASP A 23 7.16 11.20 11.96
C ASP A 23 7.16 10.59 10.55
N ARG A 24 6.35 11.17 9.66
CA ARG A 24 6.19 10.79 8.23
C ARG A 24 6.88 11.73 7.27
N THR A 25 7.67 12.68 7.77
CA THR A 25 8.13 13.80 6.95
C THR A 25 8.78 13.28 5.67
N ALA A 26 8.04 13.39 4.56
CA ALA A 26 8.56 13.13 3.26
C ALA A 26 9.58 14.24 3.02
N ASP A 27 10.85 13.88 2.93
CA ASP A 27 11.85 14.80 2.39
C ASP A 27 11.32 15.21 1.02
N LEU A 28 10.91 16.45 0.81
CA LEU A 28 10.30 16.84 -0.47
C LEU A 28 11.29 16.68 -1.65
N GLY A 29 12.54 16.33 -1.36
CA GLY A 29 13.61 16.17 -2.33
C GLY A 29 13.92 17.48 -3.02
N VAL A 30 13.54 18.60 -2.38
CA VAL A 30 13.74 19.96 -2.86
C VAL A 30 15.10 20.41 -2.37
N SER A 31 16.09 20.28 -3.24
CA SER A 31 17.36 20.97 -3.06
C SER A 31 17.27 22.35 -3.72
N GLU A 32 17.42 23.40 -2.90
CA GLU A 32 17.54 24.77 -3.39
C GLU A 32 19.01 25.07 -3.66
N PHE A 33 19.39 25.29 -4.91
CA PHE A 33 20.70 25.86 -5.24
C PHE A 33 20.55 27.35 -5.54
N LYS A 34 21.17 28.18 -4.70
CA LYS A 34 21.28 29.63 -4.93
C LYS A 34 22.56 29.90 -5.71
N SER A 35 22.41 30.22 -6.99
CA SER A 35 23.53 30.73 -7.78
C SER A 35 23.92 32.15 -7.31
N LEU A 36 25.20 32.52 -7.45
CA LEU A 36 25.72 33.86 -7.15
C LEU A 36 24.97 35.01 -7.89
N GLY A 37 24.19 34.70 -8.92
CA GLY A 37 23.36 35.66 -9.67
C GLY A 37 21.90 35.79 -9.20
N GLY A 38 21.53 35.22 -8.05
CA GLY A 38 20.17 35.36 -7.48
C GLY A 38 19.09 34.48 -8.11
N ARG A 39 19.43 33.62 -9.08
CA ARG A 39 18.52 32.58 -9.59
C ARG A 39 18.49 31.39 -8.65
N VAL A 40 17.28 31.00 -8.28
CA VAL A 40 16.94 29.79 -7.52
C VAL A 40 16.56 28.70 -8.50
N THR A 41 17.28 27.57 -8.47
CA THR A 41 16.87 26.36 -9.19
C THR A 41 16.40 25.34 -8.17
N VAL A 42 15.18 24.83 -8.37
CA VAL A 42 14.58 23.78 -7.56
C VAL A 42 14.61 22.49 -8.38
N THR A 43 15.34 21.49 -7.90
CA THR A 43 15.19 20.11 -8.38
C THR A 43 14.30 19.36 -7.41
N ARG A 44 13.33 18.60 -7.93
CA ARG A 44 12.42 17.76 -7.14
C ARG A 44 12.52 16.32 -7.65
N ASN A 45 12.81 15.37 -6.77
CA ASN A 45 12.66 13.96 -7.11
C ASN A 45 11.18 13.62 -7.34
N LEU A 46 10.88 12.91 -8.43
CA LEU A 46 9.50 12.59 -8.81
C LEU A 46 8.77 11.74 -7.74
N ALA A 47 9.54 10.94 -6.99
CA ALA A 47 9.10 10.21 -5.80
C ALA A 47 10.20 10.33 -4.72
N PRO A 48 10.07 11.24 -3.74
CA PRO A 48 11.04 11.33 -2.68
C PRO A 48 11.01 10.09 -1.77
N VAL A 49 12.19 9.65 -1.34
CA VAL A 49 12.35 8.52 -0.42
C VAL A 49 11.71 8.85 0.92
N ARG A 50 10.73 8.05 1.35
CA ARG A 50 10.11 8.23 2.66
C ARG A 50 11.02 7.75 3.78
N ARG A 51 11.02 8.52 4.85
CA ARG A 51 11.62 8.13 6.13
C ARG A 51 10.52 8.12 7.17
N VAL A 52 10.45 7.05 7.95
CA VAL A 52 9.49 6.93 9.04
C VAL A 52 10.24 6.69 10.32
N LYS A 53 9.97 7.53 11.33
CA LYS A 53 10.49 7.33 12.68
C LYS A 53 9.35 7.00 13.61
N LEU A 54 9.50 5.89 14.32
CA LEU A 54 8.53 5.42 15.29
C LEU A 54 9.21 5.35 16.65
N SER A 55 8.56 5.92 17.67
CA SER A 55 9.04 5.79 19.05
C SER A 55 7.89 5.45 19.99
N TRP A 56 8.11 4.52 20.89
CA TRP A 56 7.18 4.15 21.96
C TRP A 56 7.85 4.32 23.32
N ASP A 57 7.09 4.88 24.25
CA ASP A 57 7.41 4.81 25.67
C ASP A 57 6.55 3.72 26.29
N LEU A 58 7.12 3.00 27.25
CA LEU A 58 6.42 1.95 28.01
C LEU A 58 5.79 0.85 27.13
N LEU A 59 6.48 0.43 26.08
CA LEU A 59 6.03 -0.65 25.20
C LEU A 59 6.05 -2.00 25.97
N PRO A 60 4.96 -2.79 25.94
CA PRO A 60 4.94 -4.12 26.52
C PRO A 60 6.07 -5.02 26.00
N PRO A 61 6.60 -5.93 26.84
CA PRO A 61 7.72 -6.79 26.46
C PRO A 61 7.48 -7.63 25.20
N ALA A 62 6.22 -8.03 24.95
CA ALA A 62 5.86 -8.82 23.78
C ALA A 62 6.07 -8.03 22.47
N HIS A 63 5.51 -6.83 22.38
CA HIS A 63 5.69 -5.97 21.22
C HIS A 63 7.16 -5.54 21.04
N ALA A 64 7.86 -5.23 22.13
CA ALA A 64 9.28 -4.87 22.08
C ALA A 64 10.14 -6.00 21.51
N ARG A 65 9.90 -7.26 21.91
CA ARG A 65 10.61 -8.43 21.35
C ARG A 65 10.27 -8.67 19.89
N ALA A 66 9.02 -8.47 19.48
CA ALA A 66 8.61 -8.61 18.09
C ALA A 66 9.33 -7.57 17.20
N LEU A 67 9.31 -6.29 17.61
CA LEU A 67 10.02 -5.22 16.92
C LEU A 67 11.54 -5.43 16.89
N ASP A 68 12.12 -5.93 17.98
CA ASP A 68 13.54 -6.26 18.05
C ASP A 68 13.94 -7.37 17.05
N ARG A 69 13.11 -8.42 16.92
CA ARG A 69 13.33 -9.47 15.90
C ARG A 69 13.24 -8.92 14.49
N ILE A 70 12.27 -8.04 14.22
CA ILE A 70 12.11 -7.35 12.94
C ILE A 70 13.35 -6.49 12.65
N ALA A 71 13.78 -5.67 13.61
CA ALA A 71 14.91 -4.77 13.48
C ALA A 71 16.24 -5.52 13.24
N ARG A 72 16.46 -6.60 13.98
CA ARG A 72 17.67 -7.44 13.85
C ARG A 72 17.60 -8.48 12.73
N ARG A 73 16.46 -8.60 12.03
CA ARG A 73 16.22 -9.65 11.03
C ARG A 73 16.53 -11.05 11.59
N ALA A 74 16.19 -11.28 12.86
CA ALA A 74 16.47 -12.54 13.53
C ALA A 74 15.75 -13.72 12.83
N ASP A 75 14.63 -13.43 12.18
CA ASP A 75 13.86 -14.34 11.35
C ASP A 75 14.36 -14.34 9.90
N SER A 76 15.54 -14.93 9.72
CA SER A 76 16.31 -14.96 8.45
C SER A 76 15.60 -15.60 7.24
N SER A 77 14.44 -16.24 7.44
CA SER A 77 13.62 -16.80 6.36
C SER A 77 12.71 -15.77 5.68
N LEU A 78 12.62 -14.55 6.20
CA LEU A 78 11.74 -13.49 5.71
C LEU A 78 12.52 -12.47 4.89
N ALA A 79 11.87 -11.89 3.89
CA ALA A 79 12.47 -10.86 3.03
C ALA A 79 13.04 -9.70 3.88
N PRO A 80 14.17 -9.09 3.47
CA PRO A 80 14.82 -8.02 4.24
C PRO A 80 13.99 -6.73 4.34
N THR A 81 12.92 -6.63 3.55
CA THR A 81 11.96 -5.52 3.52
C THR A 81 10.78 -5.76 4.45
N VAL A 82 10.39 -4.72 5.16
CA VAL A 82 9.18 -4.69 5.98
C VAL A 82 8.15 -3.75 5.35
N PHE A 83 6.88 -4.02 5.56
CA PHE A 83 5.80 -3.11 5.22
C PHE A 83 5.21 -2.54 6.50
N LEU A 84 4.80 -1.27 6.43
CA LEU A 84 4.19 -0.56 7.53
C LEU A 84 2.76 -0.20 7.15
N VAL A 85 1.79 -0.88 7.75
CA VAL A 85 0.38 -0.48 7.68
C VAL A 85 0.14 0.56 8.73
N ASP A 86 -0.01 1.77 8.25
CA ASP A 86 -0.22 2.93 9.06
C ASP A 86 -1.72 3.11 9.39
N PRO A 87 -2.09 3.24 10.68
CA PRO A 87 -3.49 3.38 11.07
C PRO A 87 -4.15 4.70 10.65
N ALA A 88 -3.38 5.70 10.18
CA ALA A 88 -3.92 6.92 9.58
C ALA A 88 -3.75 6.97 8.06
N SER A 89 -3.21 5.93 7.43
CA SER A 89 -3.21 5.82 5.95
C SER A 89 -4.64 5.55 5.50
N GLY A 90 -5.24 6.52 4.81
CA GLY A 90 -6.61 6.39 4.32
C GLY A 90 -6.70 5.50 3.08
N ASN A 91 -5.67 5.52 2.24
CA ASN A 91 -5.64 4.77 0.98
C ASN A 91 -4.22 4.29 0.68
N VAL A 92 -3.97 2.99 0.76
CA VAL A 92 -2.65 2.39 0.54
C VAL A 92 -2.27 2.26 -0.93
N LEU A 93 -3.16 2.63 -1.86
CA LEU A 93 -2.81 2.81 -3.27
C LEU A 93 -1.84 3.99 -3.41
N THR A 94 -0.95 3.95 -4.40
CA THR A 94 -0.15 5.14 -4.72
C THR A 94 -1.06 6.29 -5.17
N ALA A 95 -0.61 7.54 -5.01
CA ALA A 95 -1.37 8.72 -5.44
C ALA A 95 -1.77 8.64 -6.93
N GLY A 96 -0.88 8.15 -7.79
CA GLY A 96 -1.18 7.89 -9.20
C GLY A 96 -2.30 6.87 -9.36
N GLN A 97 -2.18 5.71 -8.73
CA GLN A 97 -3.20 4.66 -8.78
C GLN A 97 -4.57 5.10 -8.30
N ALA A 98 -4.64 5.83 -7.18
CA ALA A 98 -5.90 6.36 -6.65
C ALA A 98 -6.56 7.35 -7.62
N LEU A 99 -5.76 8.12 -8.35
CA LEU A 99 -6.24 9.08 -9.36
C LEU A 99 -6.45 8.46 -10.76
N GLY A 100 -6.22 7.15 -10.94
CA GLY A 100 -6.26 6.52 -12.25
C GLY A 100 -5.17 7.07 -13.19
N ARG A 101 -4.02 7.47 -12.64
CA ARG A 101 -2.90 8.10 -13.34
C ARG A 101 -1.65 7.24 -13.34
N GLY A 102 -0.99 7.16 -14.49
CA GLY A 102 0.31 6.52 -14.68
C GLY A 102 1.26 7.40 -15.48
N VAL A 103 2.44 6.86 -15.81
CA VAL A 103 3.39 7.56 -16.71
C VAL A 103 2.78 7.65 -18.11
N ALA A 104 2.64 8.87 -18.63
CA ALA A 104 2.05 9.11 -19.93
C ALA A 104 2.88 8.46 -21.05
N LYS A 105 2.21 7.83 -22.02
CA LYS A 105 2.80 7.09 -23.15
C LYS A 105 3.71 5.93 -22.75
N ALA A 106 3.69 5.51 -21.48
CA ALA A 106 4.43 4.35 -21.05
C ALA A 106 3.79 3.09 -21.63
N THR A 107 4.48 2.46 -22.59
CA THR A 107 4.11 1.16 -23.15
C THR A 107 4.65 0.00 -22.32
N ASP A 108 5.32 0.29 -21.20
CA ASP A 108 6.03 -0.65 -20.35
C ASP A 108 5.48 -0.71 -18.91
N ILE A 109 6.28 -1.32 -18.02
CA ILE A 109 5.99 -1.62 -16.61
C ILE A 109 5.58 -0.39 -15.79
N THR A 110 5.81 0.85 -16.23
CA THR A 110 5.56 2.02 -15.35
C THR A 110 4.14 2.60 -15.40
N GLY A 111 3.48 2.55 -16.56
CA GLY A 111 2.09 3.00 -16.74
C GLY A 111 1.07 1.88 -16.59
N LEU A 112 1.32 0.75 -17.24
CA LEU A 112 0.42 -0.41 -17.24
C LEU A 112 0.66 -1.38 -16.08
N ALA A 113 1.80 -1.40 -15.39
CA ALA A 113 1.96 -2.37 -14.29
C ALA A 113 1.21 -1.99 -13.01
N GLN A 114 0.54 -0.84 -12.97
CA GLN A 114 -0.32 -0.46 -11.85
C GLN A 114 -1.61 -1.28 -11.80
N TRP A 115 -2.08 -1.74 -12.96
CA TRP A 115 -3.29 -2.50 -13.12
C TRP A 115 -3.06 -3.72 -13.99
N PHE A 116 -3.96 -4.68 -13.92
CA PHE A 116 -3.99 -5.77 -14.88
C PHE A 116 -5.41 -6.29 -15.01
N THR A 117 -5.71 -6.93 -16.12
CA THR A 117 -6.98 -7.61 -16.29
C THR A 117 -6.87 -9.03 -15.74
N THR A 118 -7.88 -9.47 -15.01
CA THR A 118 -7.98 -10.88 -14.56
C THR A 118 -8.80 -11.73 -15.53
N SER A 119 -9.44 -11.09 -16.51
CA SER A 119 -10.30 -11.70 -17.53
C SER A 119 -10.27 -10.89 -18.84
N THR A 120 -11.36 -10.92 -19.61
CA THR A 120 -11.55 -10.14 -20.83
C THR A 120 -11.54 -8.63 -20.55
N GLY A 121 -11.13 -7.84 -21.55
CA GLY A 121 -11.01 -6.39 -21.45
C GLY A 121 -9.57 -5.89 -21.57
N ALA A 122 -9.38 -4.58 -21.50
CA ALA A 122 -8.08 -3.95 -21.66
C ALA A 122 -7.96 -2.71 -20.77
N VAL A 123 -6.78 -2.50 -20.18
CA VAL A 123 -6.41 -1.22 -19.56
C VAL A 123 -5.61 -0.43 -20.59
N THR A 124 -6.04 0.79 -20.87
CA THR A 124 -5.45 1.67 -21.88
C THR A 124 -5.32 3.08 -21.36
N GLU A 125 -4.32 3.81 -21.86
CA GLU A 125 -4.22 5.25 -21.62
C GLU A 125 -5.31 5.98 -22.41
N SER A 126 -5.95 6.95 -21.76
CA SER A 126 -6.96 7.81 -22.36
C SER A 126 -6.38 8.63 -23.50
N THR A 127 -7.08 8.66 -24.63
CA THR A 127 -6.73 9.48 -25.79
C THR A 127 -7.04 10.96 -25.60
N THR A 128 -7.85 11.32 -24.58
CA THR A 128 -8.28 12.70 -24.32
C THR A 128 -7.55 13.34 -23.14
N ALA A 129 -6.87 12.55 -22.30
CA ALA A 129 -6.11 13.03 -21.16
C ALA A 129 -4.86 12.18 -20.95
N ALA A 130 -3.71 12.67 -21.41
CA ALA A 130 -2.43 11.99 -21.23
C ALA A 130 -2.18 11.63 -19.75
N GLY A 131 -1.69 10.41 -19.54
CA GLY A 131 -1.43 9.79 -18.25
C GLY A 131 -2.67 9.35 -17.48
N ALA A 132 -3.90 9.58 -17.96
CA ALA A 132 -5.11 8.98 -17.37
C ALA A 132 -5.35 7.60 -17.97
N PHE A 133 -5.80 6.65 -17.16
CA PHE A 133 -6.05 5.28 -17.61
C PHE A 133 -7.52 4.89 -17.48
N THR A 134 -7.98 4.16 -18.48
CA THR A 134 -9.34 3.63 -18.57
C THR A 134 -9.29 2.12 -18.70
N PHE A 135 -10.25 1.45 -18.04
CA PHE A 135 -10.54 0.05 -18.25
C PHE A 135 -11.69 -0.10 -19.23
N THR A 136 -11.45 -0.78 -20.34
CA THR A 136 -12.47 -1.17 -21.32
C THR A 136 -12.89 -2.61 -21.03
N ALA A 137 -14.08 -2.76 -20.46
CA ALA A 137 -14.75 -4.05 -20.29
C ALA A 137 -15.33 -4.51 -21.63
N ALA A 138 -15.00 -5.74 -22.03
CA ALA A 138 -15.55 -6.36 -23.24
C ALA A 138 -16.94 -6.94 -22.99
N ASP A 139 -17.20 -7.42 -21.77
CA ASP A 139 -18.44 -8.09 -21.38
C ASP A 139 -18.67 -7.95 -19.85
N VAL A 140 -19.75 -8.57 -19.35
CA VAL A 140 -20.15 -8.57 -17.94
C VAL A 140 -19.11 -9.22 -17.00
N ASN A 141 -18.25 -10.11 -17.50
CA ASN A 141 -17.24 -10.84 -16.73
C ASN A 141 -15.86 -10.15 -16.74
N SER A 142 -15.70 -9.08 -17.51
CA SER A 142 -14.48 -8.29 -17.58
C SER A 142 -14.14 -7.66 -16.22
N ALA A 143 -12.91 -7.87 -15.74
CA ALA A 143 -12.46 -7.38 -14.45
C ALA A 143 -11.03 -6.81 -14.51
N VAL A 144 -10.82 -5.77 -13.69
CA VAL A 144 -9.53 -5.10 -13.49
C VAL A 144 -9.07 -5.27 -12.06
N ALA A 145 -7.77 -5.40 -11.87
CA ALA A 145 -7.11 -5.61 -10.60
C ALA A 145 -5.99 -4.58 -10.40
N TRP A 146 -5.72 -4.21 -9.14
CA TRP A 146 -4.63 -3.29 -8.80
C TRP A 146 -3.42 -4.06 -8.31
N ARG A 147 -2.23 -3.59 -8.70
CA ARG A 147 -0.95 -4.11 -8.20
C ARG A 147 -0.37 -3.21 -7.13
N CYS A 148 0.38 -3.78 -6.20
CA CYS A 148 1.19 -2.97 -5.30
C CYS A 148 2.52 -2.64 -5.98
N ALA A 149 2.87 -1.36 -6.08
CA ALA A 149 4.17 -0.93 -6.60
C ALA A 149 5.28 -1.37 -5.63
N GLY A 150 6.39 -1.89 -6.16
CA GLY A 150 7.55 -2.31 -5.36
C GLY A 150 7.44 -3.73 -4.74
N THR A 151 6.39 -4.49 -5.04
CA THR A 151 6.27 -5.91 -4.64
C THR A 151 6.18 -6.83 -5.86
N VAL A 152 5.99 -8.14 -5.65
CA VAL A 152 5.61 -9.13 -6.69
C VAL A 152 4.20 -8.90 -7.27
N GLY A 153 3.70 -7.66 -7.25
CA GLY A 153 2.45 -7.24 -7.87
C GLY A 153 1.19 -7.36 -7.00
N ASN A 154 1.32 -7.68 -5.71
CA ASN A 154 0.17 -7.81 -4.80
C ASN A 154 0.43 -7.04 -3.50
N PHE A 155 -0.64 -6.59 -2.83
CA PHE A 155 -0.54 -5.82 -1.60
C PHE A 155 -0.26 -6.75 -0.42
N PRO A 156 0.70 -6.43 0.47
CA PRO A 156 1.07 -7.27 1.59
C PRO A 156 -0.01 -7.25 2.68
N VAL A 157 -0.32 -8.41 3.23
CA VAL A 157 -1.25 -8.59 4.37
C VAL A 157 -0.69 -9.61 5.34
N SER A 158 -1.31 -9.75 6.50
CA SER A 158 -1.04 -10.82 7.47
C SER A 158 -2.37 -11.40 7.96
N PRO A 159 -2.45 -12.68 8.35
CA PRO A 159 -3.68 -13.26 8.86
C PRO A 159 -4.29 -12.42 9.98
N GLY A 160 -5.59 -12.16 9.91
CA GLY A 160 -6.31 -11.30 10.86
C GLY A 160 -6.35 -9.82 10.47
N LEU A 161 -5.52 -9.34 9.54
CA LEU A 161 -5.59 -7.98 9.04
C LEU A 161 -6.88 -7.75 8.24
N GLN A 162 -7.67 -6.76 8.65
CA GLN A 162 -8.84 -6.32 7.90
C GLN A 162 -8.43 -5.44 6.72
N VAL A 163 -9.02 -5.70 5.56
CA VAL A 163 -8.81 -4.96 4.31
C VAL A 163 -10.16 -4.56 3.75
N SER A 164 -10.27 -3.32 3.27
CA SER A 164 -11.44 -2.80 2.59
C SER A 164 -11.03 -2.22 1.25
N PHE A 165 -11.81 -2.47 0.20
CA PHE A 165 -11.57 -1.96 -1.14
C PHE A 165 -12.84 -1.34 -1.72
N ARG A 166 -12.67 -0.17 -2.32
CA ARG A 166 -13.71 0.56 -3.06
C ARG A 166 -13.31 0.72 -4.52
N ALA A 167 -14.25 0.41 -5.41
CA ALA A 167 -14.09 0.57 -6.86
C ALA A 167 -13.87 2.05 -7.26
N PRO A 168 -13.25 2.31 -8.43
CA PRO A 168 -13.22 3.63 -9.05
C PRO A 168 -14.59 4.29 -9.13
N THR A 169 -14.68 5.62 -9.02
CA THR A 169 -15.95 6.37 -9.03
C THR A 169 -16.80 6.03 -10.25
N ALA A 170 -16.20 5.88 -11.44
CA ALA A 170 -16.94 5.54 -12.66
C ALA A 170 -17.54 4.12 -12.64
N ILE A 171 -16.92 3.18 -11.93
CA ILE A 171 -17.44 1.82 -11.75
C ILE A 171 -18.43 1.78 -10.57
N ALA A 172 -18.13 2.51 -9.49
CA ALA A 172 -18.93 2.58 -8.27
C ALA A 172 -20.29 3.29 -8.47
N ALA A 173 -20.43 4.08 -9.53
CA ALA A 173 -21.68 4.73 -9.91
C ALA A 173 -22.62 3.79 -10.68
N LEU A 174 -22.17 2.58 -11.03
CA LEU A 174 -23.01 1.56 -11.65
C LEU A 174 -23.91 0.95 -10.57
N SER A 175 -24.83 0.08 -10.98
CA SER A 175 -25.63 -0.75 -10.05
C SER A 175 -25.49 -2.23 -10.35
N THR A 176 -24.48 -2.57 -11.16
CA THR A 176 -24.19 -3.90 -11.69
C THR A 176 -22.80 -4.37 -11.32
N GLU A 177 -22.03 -3.51 -10.67
CA GLU A 177 -20.65 -3.73 -10.34
C GLU A 177 -20.49 -4.71 -9.17
N SER A 178 -19.35 -5.37 -9.16
CA SER A 178 -18.88 -6.14 -8.03
C SER A 178 -17.40 -5.88 -7.79
N VAL A 179 -17.00 -5.97 -6.53
CA VAL A 179 -15.62 -5.83 -6.09
C VAL A 179 -15.18 -7.05 -5.32
N GLY A 180 -13.88 -7.34 -5.38
CA GLY A 180 -13.28 -8.51 -4.77
C GLY A 180 -11.95 -8.22 -4.10
N LEU A 181 -11.61 -9.08 -3.15
CA LEU A 181 -10.31 -9.18 -2.49
C LEU A 181 -9.83 -10.62 -2.62
N ASP A 182 -8.87 -10.84 -3.51
CA ASP A 182 -8.28 -12.15 -3.74
C ASP A 182 -7.06 -12.32 -2.83
N PHE A 183 -7.20 -13.14 -1.79
CA PHE A 183 -6.14 -13.46 -0.84
C PHE A 183 -5.23 -14.56 -1.38
N LYS A 184 -3.93 -14.39 -1.16
CA LYS A 184 -2.86 -15.22 -1.69
C LYS A 184 -1.85 -15.58 -0.61
N GLY A 185 -1.27 -16.77 -0.71
CA GLY A 185 -0.20 -17.23 0.15
C GLY A 185 1.16 -16.58 -0.17
N PRO A 186 2.23 -16.93 0.57
CA PRO A 186 3.56 -16.32 0.42
C PRO A 186 4.18 -16.47 -0.98
N THR A 187 3.80 -17.51 -1.72
CA THR A 187 4.26 -17.76 -3.09
C THR A 187 3.40 -17.06 -4.16
N GLY A 188 2.40 -16.27 -3.75
CA GLY A 188 1.41 -15.66 -4.66
C GLY A 188 0.27 -16.60 -5.07
N THR A 189 0.26 -17.84 -4.57
CA THR A 189 -0.80 -18.82 -4.84
C THR A 189 -2.14 -18.35 -4.27
N TYR A 190 -3.20 -18.42 -5.06
CA TYR A 190 -4.57 -18.11 -4.64
C TYR A 190 -5.00 -18.97 -3.44
N LEU A 191 -5.65 -18.36 -2.46
CA LEU A 191 -6.23 -19.03 -1.28
C LEU A 191 -7.75 -18.90 -1.25
N SER A 192 -8.26 -17.67 -1.31
CA SER A 192 -9.69 -17.38 -1.24
C SER A 192 -10.00 -16.00 -1.81
N THR A 193 -11.28 -15.77 -2.12
CA THR A 193 -11.81 -14.45 -2.49
C THR A 193 -12.91 -14.07 -1.51
N VAL A 194 -12.90 -12.81 -1.10
CA VAL A 194 -14.08 -12.15 -0.52
C VAL A 194 -14.60 -11.18 -1.58
N SER A 195 -15.89 -11.23 -1.90
CA SER A 195 -16.49 -10.34 -2.90
C SER A 195 -17.84 -9.81 -2.44
N ALA A 196 -18.24 -8.67 -3.00
CA ALA A 196 -19.52 -8.05 -2.76
C ALA A 196 -20.08 -7.46 -4.07
N THR A 197 -21.40 -7.51 -4.21
CA THR A 197 -22.12 -6.67 -5.19
C THR A 197 -22.16 -5.24 -4.66
N GLY A 198 -21.95 -4.27 -5.54
CA GLY A 198 -21.82 -2.86 -5.17
C GLY A 198 -20.35 -2.40 -5.12
N PRO A 199 -20.10 -1.17 -4.68
CA PRO A 199 -18.81 -0.51 -4.88
C PRO A 199 -17.77 -0.83 -3.81
N LEU A 200 -18.14 -1.53 -2.73
CA LEU A 200 -17.34 -1.69 -1.52
C LEU A 200 -17.33 -3.16 -1.08
N VAL A 201 -16.14 -3.67 -0.78
CA VAL A 201 -15.93 -4.97 -0.13
C VAL A 201 -15.01 -4.79 1.06
N THR A 202 -15.29 -5.52 2.14
CA THR A 202 -14.40 -5.63 3.29
C THR A 202 -14.21 -7.11 3.61
N GLY A 203 -12.97 -7.50 3.86
CA GLY A 203 -12.60 -8.87 4.20
C GLY A 203 -11.46 -8.90 5.19
N THR A 204 -11.36 -9.99 5.95
CA THR A 204 -10.24 -10.25 6.85
C THR A 204 -9.33 -11.28 6.20
N ALA A 205 -8.02 -11.00 6.19
CA ALA A 205 -7.04 -11.91 5.64
C ALA A 205 -7.10 -13.28 6.36
N PRO A 206 -7.32 -14.39 5.63
CA PRO A 206 -7.44 -15.71 6.23
C PRO A 206 -6.08 -16.25 6.68
N ALA A 207 -6.11 -17.39 7.38
CA ALA A 207 -4.90 -18.11 7.76
C ALA A 207 -4.03 -18.43 6.52
N GLY A 208 -2.72 -18.18 6.62
CA GLY A 208 -1.76 -18.40 5.54
C GLY A 208 -1.71 -17.31 4.46
N ALA A 209 -2.58 -16.28 4.52
CA ALA A 209 -2.52 -15.16 3.59
C ALA A 209 -1.30 -14.28 3.85
N ALA A 210 -0.57 -13.96 2.78
CA ALA A 210 0.54 -13.02 2.77
C ALA A 210 0.29 -11.84 1.83
N PHE A 211 -0.59 -12.01 0.84
CA PHE A 211 -0.92 -10.96 -0.10
C PHE A 211 -2.43 -10.87 -0.39
N VAL A 212 -2.85 -9.71 -0.87
CA VAL A 212 -4.21 -9.46 -1.38
C VAL A 212 -4.15 -8.72 -2.72
N THR A 213 -5.10 -9.03 -3.59
CA THR A 213 -5.34 -8.28 -4.82
C THR A 213 -6.76 -7.75 -4.82
N PRO A 214 -6.95 -6.43 -4.78
CA PRO A 214 -8.26 -5.87 -5.00
C PRO A 214 -8.64 -5.97 -6.48
N THR A 215 -9.90 -6.29 -6.74
CA THR A 215 -10.47 -6.43 -8.08
C THR A 215 -11.79 -5.68 -8.18
N ALA A 216 -12.11 -5.19 -9.37
CA ALA A 216 -13.39 -4.55 -9.69
C ALA A 216 -13.91 -5.07 -11.04
N ARG A 217 -15.20 -5.33 -11.10
CA ARG A 217 -15.94 -5.76 -12.27
C ARG A 217 -17.11 -4.80 -12.48
N PRO A 218 -17.19 -4.06 -13.60
CA PRO A 218 -18.31 -3.16 -13.88
C PRO A 218 -19.66 -3.86 -14.05
N GLY A 219 -19.66 -5.14 -14.45
CA GLY A 219 -20.89 -5.90 -14.71
C GLY A 219 -21.59 -5.55 -16.02
N THR A 220 -20.97 -4.70 -16.86
CA THR A 220 -21.43 -4.40 -18.21
C THR A 220 -20.27 -3.93 -19.08
N ALA A 221 -20.37 -4.17 -20.38
CA ALA A 221 -19.37 -3.71 -21.35
C ALA A 221 -19.34 -2.18 -21.41
N GLY A 222 -18.14 -1.61 -21.58
CA GLY A 222 -17.98 -0.16 -21.60
C GLY A 222 -16.56 0.27 -21.22
N ALA A 223 -16.30 1.57 -21.33
CA ALA A 223 -15.03 2.17 -20.92
C ALA A 223 -15.23 2.97 -19.63
N TYR A 224 -14.41 2.67 -18.62
CA TYR A 224 -14.54 3.24 -17.27
C TYR A 224 -13.22 3.86 -16.83
N SER A 225 -13.30 5.07 -16.28
CA SER A 225 -12.14 5.70 -15.64
C SER A 225 -11.71 4.89 -14.41
N LEU A 226 -10.40 4.74 -14.22
CA LEU A 226 -9.82 4.09 -13.04
C LEU A 226 -9.61 5.04 -11.85
N ALA A 227 -10.00 6.30 -11.97
CA ALA A 227 -9.90 7.29 -10.91
C ALA A 227 -10.92 7.04 -9.77
N GLY A 228 -10.49 7.27 -8.53
CA GLY A 228 -11.32 7.20 -7.33
C GLY A 228 -11.26 5.87 -6.57
N ALA A 229 -10.39 4.93 -6.97
CA ALA A 229 -10.20 3.68 -6.25
C ALA A 229 -9.54 3.92 -4.88
N CYS A 230 -9.92 3.10 -3.89
CA CYS A 230 -9.38 3.20 -2.54
C CYS A 230 -9.19 1.80 -1.94
N LEU A 231 -7.98 1.52 -1.44
CA LEU A 231 -7.67 0.32 -0.66
C LEU A 231 -7.26 0.77 0.74
N THR A 232 -7.91 0.25 1.78
CA THR A 232 -7.70 0.68 3.16
C THR A 232 -7.48 -0.54 4.04
N TYR A 233 -6.60 -0.42 5.04
CA TYR A 233 -6.35 -1.45 6.03
C TYR A 233 -6.86 -1.02 7.41
N GLY A 234 -7.46 -1.94 8.15
CA GLY A 234 -8.00 -1.68 9.50
C GLY A 234 -9.17 -0.70 9.55
N GLY A 235 -9.75 -0.33 8.39
CA GLY A 235 -10.84 0.62 8.27
C GLY A 235 -11.61 0.45 6.96
N THR A 236 -12.59 1.33 6.72
CA THR A 236 -13.47 1.26 5.55
C THR A 236 -12.95 2.14 4.42
N ALA A 237 -12.83 1.59 3.21
CA ALA A 237 -12.43 2.35 2.04
C ALA A 237 -13.48 3.41 1.66
N ALA A 238 -13.04 4.66 1.62
CA ALA A 238 -13.87 5.81 1.29
C ALA A 238 -13.55 6.36 -0.11
N GLU A 239 -14.52 7.06 -0.70
CA GLU A 239 -14.37 7.69 -2.00
C GLU A 239 -13.47 8.93 -1.92
N GLY A 240 -12.68 9.19 -2.96
CA GLY A 240 -11.91 10.43 -3.12
C GLY A 240 -10.71 10.57 -2.18
N VAL A 241 -10.36 9.52 -1.42
CA VAL A 241 -9.20 9.54 -0.53
C VAL A 241 -7.91 9.49 -1.36
N PRO A 242 -7.01 10.50 -1.24
CA PRO A 242 -5.74 10.49 -1.93
C PRO A 242 -4.90 9.27 -1.57
N GLY A 243 -4.19 8.72 -2.54
CA GLY A 243 -3.33 7.57 -2.34
C GLY A 243 -2.07 7.92 -1.54
N ASP A 244 -1.92 7.32 -0.37
CA ASP A 244 -0.72 7.39 0.46
C ASP A 244 0.35 6.42 -0.03
N GLY A 245 0.00 5.27 -0.61
CA GLY A 245 0.97 4.26 -1.05
C GLY A 245 1.58 3.44 0.10
N LEU A 246 2.01 2.22 -0.22
CA LEU A 246 2.56 1.27 0.74
C LEU A 246 3.94 0.75 0.28
N PRO A 247 4.98 1.59 0.35
CA PRO A 247 6.29 1.19 -0.12
C PRO A 247 6.93 0.15 0.80
N PRO A 248 7.80 -0.74 0.27
CA PRO A 248 8.67 -1.54 1.11
C PRO A 248 9.67 -0.64 1.83
N MET A 249 9.89 -0.93 3.11
CA MET A 249 10.78 -0.19 3.99
C MET A 249 11.93 -1.09 4.45
N ALA A 250 13.09 -0.48 4.70
CA ALA A 250 14.21 -1.10 5.38
C ALA A 250 14.42 -0.44 6.74
N VAL A 251 14.70 -1.26 7.77
CA VAL A 251 15.16 -0.77 9.07
C VAL A 251 16.60 -0.25 8.92
N THR A 252 16.82 1.00 9.29
CA THR A 252 18.13 1.68 9.21
C THR A 252 18.68 2.08 10.57
N GLY A 253 17.84 2.07 11.60
CA GLY A 253 18.21 2.33 12.98
C GLY A 253 17.18 1.74 13.91
N TYR A 254 17.61 1.31 15.10
CA TYR A 254 16.71 0.95 16.17
C TYR A 254 17.36 1.23 17.53
N SER A 255 16.54 1.47 18.54
CA SER A 255 16.97 1.63 19.93
C SER A 255 16.03 0.86 20.85
N ASP A 256 16.59 0.14 21.81
CA ASP A 256 15.82 -0.58 22.82
C ASP A 256 16.45 -0.34 24.19
N THR A 257 15.71 0.33 25.08
CA THR A 257 16.18 0.65 26.44
C THR A 257 15.13 0.28 27.48
N PRO A 258 15.53 -0.09 28.71
CA PRO A 258 14.57 -0.36 29.79
C PRO A 258 13.68 0.85 30.06
N GLY A 259 12.37 0.66 30.00
CA GLY A 259 11.38 1.63 30.46
C GLY A 259 11.26 1.60 31.99
N ARG A 260 10.73 2.69 32.57
CA ARG A 260 10.40 2.77 33.99
C ARG A 260 8.89 2.99 34.14
N PRO A 261 8.13 2.07 34.78
CA PRO A 261 8.59 0.87 35.48
C PRO A 261 8.98 -0.30 34.55
N LEU A 262 9.73 -1.28 35.08
CA LEU A 262 9.87 -2.59 34.44
C LEU A 262 8.51 -3.32 34.48
N PRO A 263 8.20 -4.20 33.52
CA PRO A 263 9.06 -4.77 32.46
C PRO A 263 9.04 -4.01 31.13
N PHE A 264 8.42 -2.83 31.08
CA PHE A 264 8.21 -2.09 29.83
C PHE A 264 9.54 -1.62 29.19
N ARG A 265 9.48 -1.30 27.89
CA ARG A 265 10.63 -0.87 27.09
C ARG A 265 10.37 0.48 26.43
N ASN A 266 11.40 1.30 26.30
CA ASN A 266 11.35 2.43 25.40
C ASN A 266 12.01 1.98 24.10
N PHE A 267 11.26 2.05 23.00
CA PHE A 267 11.65 1.47 21.72
C PHE A 267 11.60 2.52 20.62
N GLY A 268 12.62 2.54 19.77
CA GLY A 268 12.71 3.43 18.61
C GLY A 268 13.06 2.64 17.36
N LEU A 269 12.45 3.03 16.22
CA LEU A 269 12.69 2.40 14.92
C LEU A 269 12.76 3.47 13.83
N ASP A 270 13.84 3.44 13.04
CA ASP A 270 14.04 4.28 11.87
C ASP A 270 13.90 3.43 10.60
N LEU A 271 12.93 3.79 9.76
CA LEU A 271 12.60 3.11 8.51
C LEU A 271 12.88 4.02 7.32
N VAL A 272 13.38 3.43 6.23
CA VAL A 272 13.62 4.13 4.96
C VAL A 272 13.01 3.33 3.82
N GLU A 273 12.25 3.99 2.94
CA GLU A 273 11.71 3.40 1.73
C GLU A 273 12.83 2.91 0.80
N VAL A 274 12.65 1.74 0.21
CA VAL A 274 13.61 1.14 -0.72
C VAL A 274 12.97 0.85 -2.06
N SER A 275 13.62 1.24 -3.16
CA SER A 275 13.17 0.91 -4.52
C SER A 275 13.48 -0.54 -4.90
N SER A 276 14.46 -1.15 -4.23
CA SER A 276 14.85 -2.56 -4.32
C SER A 276 15.73 -2.90 -3.13
N ALA A 277 15.43 -3.97 -2.39
CA ALA A 277 16.36 -4.52 -1.41
C ALA A 277 17.07 -5.72 -2.06
N ALA A 278 18.23 -5.47 -2.66
CA ALA A 278 19.18 -6.53 -2.92
C ALA A 278 20.08 -6.63 -1.68
N GLY A 279 20.06 -7.79 -1.03
CA GLY A 279 20.89 -8.13 0.12
C GLY A 279 21.18 -9.61 0.10
#